data_AF-A0A7W1FDY7-F1
#
_entry.id   AF-A0A7W1FDY7-F1
#
_cell.length_a   1.000
_cell.length_b   1.000
_cell.length_c   1.000
_cell.angle_alpha   90.00
_cell.angle_beta   90.00
_cell.angle_gamma   90.00
#
_symmetry.space_group_name_H-M   'P 1'
#
loop_
_entity.id
_entity.type
_entity.pdbx_description
1 polymer ?
#
loop_
_entity_poly.entity_id
_entity_poly.type
_entity_poly.pdbx_seq_one_letter_code
_entity_poly.pdbx_strand_id
1 'polypeptide(L)'
;MAIWEVCNETNSSDAVVSVVADFVKSIDAKKRPVTVSHHPNQYPYLRDIPALDLISPHWYQEDNSEFSLDQDVVERFAYLKTWGKPVIAGEYGLSSANWSQVSALQMRLASWSAFFIEVGLCFWNTSWDKNLKTEGASNIYLGKQERSFIKVLSDFTKQVPGDARIANISVNKPASVRAFALSSGNGYFAYLHAFTNHQSQTSGISITIESKTAGYATWIEPATGRVLATGKVSAGRQTLTVPPFLIDAALKVSSSPSAKK
;
A
#
# COMPACT_ATOMS: atom_id res chain seq x y z
N MET A 1 -16.80 5.08 -5.89
CA MET A 1 -16.92 3.89 -6.76
C MET A 1 -17.32 2.73 -5.87
N ALA A 2 -18.20 1.82 -6.33
CA ALA A 2 -18.56 0.61 -5.60
C ALA A 2 -18.09 -0.61 -6.43
N ILE A 3 -17.81 -1.72 -5.76
CA ILE A 3 -17.32 -2.99 -6.32
C ILE A 3 -18.30 -4.07 -5.91
N TRP A 4 -18.62 -4.99 -6.81
CA TRP A 4 -19.38 -6.20 -6.46
C TRP A 4 -18.43 -7.28 -5.99
N GLU A 5 -18.71 -7.83 -4.82
CA GLU A 5 -18.07 -9.04 -4.32
C GLU A 5 -19.07 -10.19 -4.42
N VAL A 6 -18.74 -11.21 -5.19
CA VAL A 6 -19.65 -12.32 -5.49
C VAL A 6 -19.76 -13.29 -4.32
N CYS A 7 -18.66 -13.48 -3.57
CA CYS A 7 -18.64 -14.24 -2.33
C CYS A 7 -17.43 -13.85 -1.47
N ASN A 8 -17.57 -14.09 -0.16
CA ASN A 8 -16.51 -13.96 0.83
C ASN A 8 -16.19 -15.33 1.44
N GLU A 9 -14.90 -15.68 1.54
CA GLU A 9 -14.35 -16.88 2.23
C GLU A 9 -15.07 -18.22 1.97
N THR A 10 -15.74 -18.35 0.83
CA THR A 10 -16.54 -19.54 0.53
C THR A 10 -15.81 -20.43 -0.48
N ASN A 11 -15.82 -21.74 -0.24
CA ASN A 11 -15.31 -22.74 -1.19
C ASN A 11 -16.30 -22.98 -2.34
N SER A 12 -16.43 -21.97 -3.20
CA SER A 12 -17.28 -22.01 -4.40
C SER A 12 -16.49 -22.48 -5.60
N SER A 13 -17.06 -23.42 -6.36
CA SER A 13 -16.48 -23.83 -7.65
C SER A 13 -16.40 -22.67 -8.65
N ASP A 14 -15.45 -22.74 -9.57
CA ASP A 14 -15.24 -21.79 -10.67
C ASP A 14 -16.52 -21.56 -11.47
N ALA A 15 -17.31 -22.62 -11.69
CA ALA A 15 -18.57 -22.56 -12.43
C ALA A 15 -19.59 -21.67 -11.71
N VAL A 16 -19.72 -21.81 -10.38
CA VAL A 16 -20.62 -20.98 -9.58
C VAL A 16 -20.16 -19.51 -9.59
N VAL A 17 -18.87 -19.27 -9.35
CA VAL A 17 -18.31 -17.91 -9.38
C VAL A 17 -18.53 -17.26 -10.74
N SER A 18 -18.25 -17.99 -11.83
CA SER A 18 -18.40 -17.48 -13.20
C SER A 18 -19.84 -17.13 -13.52
N VAL A 19 -20.80 -18.03 -13.24
CA VAL A 19 -22.23 -17.81 -13.51
C VAL A 19 -22.74 -16.58 -12.76
N VAL A 20 -22.41 -16.44 -11.48
CA VAL A 20 -22.89 -15.31 -10.68
C VAL A 20 -22.20 -14.01 -11.13
N ALA A 21 -20.89 -14.02 -11.38
CA ALA A 21 -20.18 -12.85 -11.86
C ALA A 21 -20.70 -12.36 -13.23
N ASP A 22 -20.93 -13.28 -14.18
CA ASP A 22 -21.50 -12.96 -15.49
C ASP A 22 -22.92 -12.40 -15.36
N PHE A 23 -23.74 -13.01 -14.51
CA PHE A 23 -25.09 -12.52 -14.25
C PHE A 23 -25.07 -11.10 -13.70
N VAL A 24 -24.25 -10.82 -12.68
CA VAL A 24 -24.09 -9.47 -12.11
C VAL A 24 -23.67 -8.46 -13.19
N LYS A 25 -22.70 -8.81 -14.06
CA LYS A 25 -22.26 -7.92 -15.16
C LYS A 25 -23.34 -7.69 -16.21
N SER A 26 -24.20 -8.69 -16.44
CA SER A 26 -25.30 -8.60 -17.41
C SER A 26 -26.37 -7.59 -16.98
N ILE A 27 -26.63 -7.48 -15.66
CA ILE A 27 -27.69 -6.61 -15.11
C ILE A 27 -27.17 -5.29 -14.54
N ASP A 28 -25.89 -5.17 -14.16
CA ASP A 28 -25.36 -3.93 -13.62
C ASP A 28 -25.13 -2.87 -14.71
N ALA A 29 -26.10 -1.97 -14.84
CA ALA A 29 -26.05 -0.83 -15.76
C ALA A 29 -24.84 0.09 -15.53
N LYS A 30 -24.27 0.14 -14.32
CA LYS A 30 -23.10 0.98 -14.03
C LYS A 30 -21.77 0.29 -14.30
N LYS A 31 -21.79 -0.99 -14.72
CA LYS A 31 -20.60 -1.78 -15.05
C LYS A 31 -19.53 -1.70 -13.97
N ARG A 32 -19.94 -1.84 -12.71
CA ARG A 32 -19.00 -1.83 -11.58
C ARG A 32 -18.07 -3.03 -11.68
N PRO A 33 -16.81 -2.90 -11.21
CA PRO A 33 -15.89 -4.03 -11.12
C PRO A 33 -16.49 -5.16 -10.27
N VAL A 34 -16.20 -6.40 -10.66
CA VAL A 34 -16.61 -7.62 -9.96
C VAL A 34 -15.38 -8.35 -9.43
N THR A 35 -15.47 -8.87 -8.21
CA THR A 35 -14.41 -9.64 -7.55
C THR A 35 -14.96 -10.79 -6.72
N VAL A 36 -14.04 -11.61 -6.19
CA VAL A 36 -14.26 -12.58 -5.11
C VAL A 36 -13.23 -12.32 -4.03
N SER A 37 -13.66 -12.32 -2.77
CA SER A 37 -12.76 -12.16 -1.62
C SER A 37 -12.44 -13.52 -1.00
N HIS A 38 -11.14 -13.81 -0.84
CA HIS A 38 -10.68 -15.17 -0.52
C HIS A 38 -9.26 -15.23 0.08
N HIS A 39 -8.91 -16.33 0.74
CA HIS A 39 -7.53 -16.56 1.17
C HIS A 39 -6.61 -16.86 -0.04
N PRO A 40 -5.47 -16.17 -0.22
CA PRO A 40 -4.67 -16.18 -1.47
C PRO A 40 -4.17 -17.56 -1.89
N ASN A 41 -3.95 -18.47 -0.95
CA ASN A 41 -3.46 -19.82 -1.24
C ASN A 41 -4.55 -20.82 -1.63
N GLN A 42 -5.83 -20.44 -1.58
CA GLN A 42 -6.94 -21.38 -1.78
C GLN A 42 -7.41 -21.45 -3.24
N TYR A 43 -7.22 -20.40 -4.05
CA TYR A 43 -7.91 -20.33 -5.35
C TYR A 43 -7.06 -19.72 -6.49
N PRO A 44 -5.97 -20.36 -6.92
CA PRO A 44 -5.14 -19.87 -8.03
C PRO A 44 -5.91 -19.77 -9.36
N TYR A 45 -7.03 -20.49 -9.50
CA TYR A 45 -7.87 -20.48 -10.70
C TYR A 45 -8.68 -19.19 -10.88
N LEU A 46 -8.91 -18.39 -9.82
CA LEU A 46 -9.71 -17.16 -9.93
C LEU A 46 -9.10 -16.13 -10.88
N ARG A 47 -7.78 -16.22 -11.11
CA ARG A 47 -7.07 -15.41 -12.10
C ARG A 47 -7.63 -15.60 -13.51
N ASP A 48 -8.08 -16.82 -13.82
CA ASP A 48 -8.46 -17.26 -15.16
C ASP A 48 -9.96 -17.02 -15.45
N ILE A 49 -10.76 -16.62 -14.44
CA ILE A 49 -12.17 -16.27 -14.63
C ILE A 49 -12.26 -14.87 -15.28
N PRO A 50 -12.74 -14.74 -16.53
CA PRO A 50 -12.76 -13.46 -17.25
C PRO A 50 -13.76 -12.44 -16.67
N ALA A 51 -14.80 -12.93 -16.00
CA ALA A 51 -15.82 -12.09 -15.39
C ALA A 51 -15.28 -11.28 -14.19
N LEU A 52 -14.21 -11.73 -13.54
CA LEU A 52 -13.60 -11.01 -12.41
C LEU A 52 -12.64 -9.92 -12.91
N ASP A 53 -12.89 -8.68 -12.49
CA ASP A 53 -12.16 -7.49 -12.94
C ASP A 53 -10.95 -7.16 -12.05
N LEU A 54 -10.89 -7.67 -10.82
CA LEU A 54 -9.79 -7.48 -9.88
C LEU A 54 -9.57 -8.71 -8.99
N ILE A 55 -8.43 -8.74 -8.30
CA ILE A 55 -8.03 -9.81 -7.37
C ILE A 55 -8.18 -9.28 -5.96
N SER A 56 -8.89 -10.03 -5.11
CA SER A 56 -9.15 -9.63 -3.73
C SER A 56 -8.76 -10.69 -2.71
N PRO A 57 -7.46 -10.78 -2.36
CA PRO A 57 -7.01 -11.73 -1.35
C PRO A 57 -7.33 -11.24 0.07
N HIS A 58 -7.38 -12.16 1.02
CA HIS A 58 -7.35 -11.89 2.45
C HIS A 58 -5.93 -11.95 2.95
N TRP A 59 -5.58 -11.08 3.88
CA TRP A 59 -4.34 -11.18 4.62
C TRP A 59 -4.52 -10.75 6.06
N TYR A 60 -4.44 -11.72 6.97
CA TYR A 60 -4.36 -11.47 8.39
C TYR A 60 -2.89 -11.52 8.78
N GLN A 61 -2.32 -10.34 9.02
CA GLN A 61 -0.92 -10.19 9.34
C GLN A 61 -0.64 -10.82 10.70
N GLU A 62 0.28 -11.76 10.74
CA GLU A 62 0.83 -12.27 12.01
C GLU A 62 1.62 -11.16 12.73
N ASP A 63 1.92 -11.36 14.02
CA ASP A 63 2.72 -10.41 14.80
C ASP A 63 4.19 -10.49 14.37
N ASN A 64 4.43 -10.03 13.14
CA ASN A 64 5.71 -9.94 12.49
C ASN A 64 6.40 -8.65 12.90
N SER A 65 7.73 -8.65 12.83
CA SER A 65 8.49 -7.45 13.13
C SER A 65 8.14 -6.31 12.17
N GLU A 66 7.92 -5.12 12.72
CA GLU A 66 7.82 -3.87 11.98
C GLU A 66 9.03 -3.63 11.06
N PHE A 67 10.17 -4.25 11.35
CA PHE A 67 11.38 -4.18 10.53
C PHE A 67 11.26 -4.94 9.21
N SER A 68 10.47 -6.02 9.12
CA SER A 68 10.33 -6.80 7.87
C SER A 68 9.04 -6.51 7.11
N LEU A 69 8.10 -5.80 7.71
CA LEU A 69 6.72 -5.75 7.21
C LEU A 69 6.56 -5.25 5.77
N ASP A 70 7.34 -4.25 5.36
CA ASP A 70 7.34 -3.79 3.96
C ASP A 70 7.82 -4.87 2.98
N GLN A 71 8.69 -5.79 3.41
CA GLN A 71 9.08 -6.96 2.62
C GLN A 71 7.92 -7.94 2.53
N ASP A 72 7.30 -8.24 3.67
CA ASP A 72 6.22 -9.22 3.77
C ASP A 72 5.05 -8.81 2.85
N VAL A 73 4.76 -7.50 2.76
CA VAL A 73 3.77 -6.94 1.82
C VAL A 73 4.15 -7.23 0.36
N VAL A 74 5.40 -7.00 -0.01
CA VAL A 74 5.91 -7.26 -1.37
C VAL A 74 5.81 -8.73 -1.69
N GLU A 75 6.31 -9.60 -0.82
CA GLU A 75 6.30 -11.04 -1.00
C GLU A 75 4.87 -11.60 -1.08
N ARG A 76 3.95 -11.02 -0.30
CA ARG A 76 2.54 -11.42 -0.27
C ARG A 76 1.80 -11.05 -1.55
N PHE A 77 2.07 -9.88 -2.15
CA PHE A 77 1.19 -9.35 -3.20
C PHE A 77 1.85 -9.15 -4.57
N ALA A 78 3.17 -9.02 -4.67
CA ALA A 78 3.83 -8.74 -5.94
C ALA A 78 3.56 -9.81 -7.01
N TYR A 79 3.48 -11.09 -6.61
CA TYR A 79 3.18 -12.16 -7.55
C TYR A 79 1.75 -12.07 -8.11
N LEU A 80 0.77 -11.55 -7.36
CA LEU A 80 -0.61 -11.38 -7.84
C LEU A 80 -0.69 -10.36 -8.97
N LYS A 81 0.23 -9.39 -9.01
CA LYS A 81 0.31 -8.40 -10.10
C LYS A 81 0.65 -9.07 -11.44
N THR A 82 1.30 -10.24 -11.43
CA THR A 82 1.61 -11.00 -12.66
C THR A 82 0.36 -11.53 -13.37
N TRP A 83 -0.79 -11.55 -12.69
CA TRP A 83 -2.06 -11.99 -13.27
C TRP A 83 -2.75 -10.92 -14.13
N GLY A 84 -2.18 -9.71 -14.22
CA GLY A 84 -2.66 -8.66 -15.12
C GLY A 84 -3.96 -7.96 -14.67
N LYS A 85 -4.41 -8.21 -13.43
CA LYS A 85 -5.59 -7.55 -12.83
C LYS A 85 -5.17 -6.64 -11.67
N PRO A 86 -5.91 -5.56 -11.39
CA PRO A 86 -5.73 -4.78 -10.17
C PRO A 86 -5.85 -5.65 -8.91
N VAL A 87 -5.13 -5.31 -7.86
CA VAL A 87 -5.13 -6.05 -6.59
C VAL A 87 -5.59 -5.13 -5.47
N ILE A 88 -6.62 -5.56 -4.74
CA ILE A 88 -7.07 -4.93 -3.50
C ILE A 88 -7.20 -6.05 -2.48
N ALA A 89 -6.37 -6.09 -1.45
CA ALA A 89 -6.58 -7.01 -0.34
C ALA A 89 -7.97 -6.71 0.26
N GLY A 90 -8.94 -7.59 -0.02
CA GLY A 90 -10.36 -7.41 0.28
C GLY A 90 -10.63 -7.43 1.78
N GLU A 91 -9.77 -8.15 2.48
CA GLU A 91 -9.65 -8.06 3.92
C GLU A 91 -8.17 -8.03 4.32
N TYR A 92 -7.79 -6.98 5.03
CA TYR A 92 -6.53 -6.88 5.74
C TYR A 92 -6.81 -6.65 7.22
N GLY A 93 -6.26 -7.53 8.05
CA GLY A 93 -6.41 -7.51 9.50
C GLY A 93 -5.15 -8.06 10.17
N LEU A 94 -5.28 -8.45 11.43
CA LEU A 94 -4.20 -9.05 12.22
C LEU A 94 -4.54 -10.50 12.53
N SER A 95 -3.55 -11.27 12.99
CA SER A 95 -3.77 -12.60 13.54
C SER A 95 -3.78 -12.54 15.07
N SER A 96 -4.66 -13.33 15.68
CA SER A 96 -4.76 -13.64 17.10
C SER A 96 -5.15 -12.49 18.06
N ALA A 97 -4.93 -11.25 17.66
CA ALA A 97 -5.37 -10.06 18.40
C ALA A 97 -5.61 -8.89 17.45
N ASN A 98 -6.51 -8.00 17.82
CA ASN A 98 -6.85 -6.84 16.99
C ASN A 98 -5.92 -5.63 17.17
N TRP A 99 -5.04 -5.67 18.17
CA TRP A 99 -4.16 -4.56 18.51
C TRP A 99 -2.93 -5.04 19.28
N SER A 100 -1.82 -4.33 19.08
CA SER A 100 -0.60 -4.43 19.89
C SER A 100 0.02 -3.03 20.00
N GLN A 101 1.08 -2.88 20.80
CA GLN A 101 1.79 -1.59 20.91
C GLN A 101 2.38 -1.12 19.56
N VAL A 102 2.63 -2.03 18.63
CA VAL A 102 3.21 -1.75 17.31
C VAL A 102 2.21 -1.83 16.16
N SER A 103 0.97 -2.28 16.39
CA SER A 103 0.00 -2.52 15.30
C SER A 103 -0.32 -1.26 14.48
N ALA A 104 -0.39 -0.09 15.12
CA ALA A 104 -0.61 1.17 14.42
C ALA A 104 0.56 1.52 13.48
N LEU A 105 1.79 1.24 13.91
CA LEU A 105 2.99 1.42 13.09
C LEU A 105 3.00 0.41 11.95
N GLN A 106 2.76 -0.87 12.24
CA GLN A 106 2.68 -1.93 11.24
C GLN A 106 1.66 -1.58 10.15
N MET A 107 0.44 -1.18 10.53
CA MET A 107 -0.58 -0.74 9.58
C MET A 107 -0.09 0.41 8.68
N ARG A 108 0.64 1.39 9.23
CA ARG A 108 1.23 2.48 8.43
C ARG A 108 2.23 1.93 7.41
N LEU A 109 3.20 1.15 7.86
CA LEU A 109 4.23 0.57 6.99
C LEU A 109 3.60 -0.29 5.88
N ALA A 110 2.63 -1.14 6.25
CA ALA A 110 1.90 -1.99 5.29
C ALA A 110 1.14 -1.15 4.26
N SER A 111 0.43 -0.12 4.69
CA SER A 111 -0.37 0.73 3.80
C SER A 111 0.49 1.50 2.79
N TRP A 112 1.60 2.08 3.26
CA TRP A 112 2.53 2.78 2.38
C TRP A 112 3.22 1.83 1.40
N SER A 113 3.72 0.69 1.89
CA SER A 113 4.37 -0.31 1.05
C SER A 113 3.43 -0.87 0.00
N ALA A 114 2.20 -1.23 0.40
CA ALA A 114 1.16 -1.73 -0.50
C ALA A 114 0.83 -0.72 -1.60
N PHE A 115 0.65 0.56 -1.25
CA PHE A 115 0.38 1.61 -2.24
C PHE A 115 1.48 1.70 -3.29
N PHE A 116 2.75 1.65 -2.88
CA PHE A 116 3.89 1.77 -3.80
C PHE A 116 4.18 0.52 -4.65
N ILE A 117 3.57 -0.62 -4.33
CA ILE A 117 3.51 -1.80 -5.20
C ILE A 117 2.15 -1.93 -5.92
N GLU A 118 1.37 -0.85 -5.96
CA GLU A 118 0.06 -0.77 -6.60
C GLU A 118 -0.97 -1.78 -6.08
N VAL A 119 -1.04 -1.92 -4.75
CA VAL A 119 -1.99 -2.76 -4.03
C VAL A 119 -2.83 -1.87 -3.09
N GLY A 120 -4.15 -2.03 -3.14
CA GLY A 120 -5.05 -1.44 -2.15
C GLY A 120 -5.20 -2.36 -0.94
N LEU A 121 -5.37 -1.79 0.25
CA LEU A 121 -5.75 -2.54 1.46
C LEU A 121 -7.14 -2.11 1.92
N CYS A 122 -8.06 -3.06 2.06
CA CYS A 122 -9.34 -2.87 2.71
C CYS A 122 -9.25 -3.42 4.13
N PHE A 123 -9.40 -2.56 5.15
CA PHE A 123 -9.25 -2.98 6.54
C PHE A 123 -10.50 -3.71 7.03
N TRP A 124 -10.37 -4.98 7.43
CA TRP A 124 -11.35 -5.61 8.30
C TRP A 124 -11.11 -5.05 9.71
N ASN A 125 -11.95 -4.12 10.17
CA ASN A 125 -11.61 -3.27 11.31
C ASN A 125 -12.65 -3.24 12.44
N THR A 126 -12.20 -2.82 13.62
CA THR A 126 -13.05 -2.40 14.74
C THR A 126 -12.56 -1.08 15.32
N SER A 127 -13.40 -0.40 16.11
CA SER A 127 -13.00 0.80 16.87
C SER A 127 -13.51 0.80 18.30
N TRP A 128 -14.25 -0.22 18.72
CA TRP A 128 -14.95 -0.22 20.01
C TRP A 128 -14.14 -0.88 21.13
N ASP A 129 -13.21 -1.80 20.84
CA ASP A 129 -12.34 -2.45 21.83
C ASP A 129 -10.94 -2.72 21.25
N LYS A 130 -9.90 -2.45 22.04
CA LYS A 130 -8.47 -2.66 21.71
C LYS A 130 -7.93 -4.01 22.19
N ASN A 131 -8.72 -4.81 22.90
CA ASN A 131 -8.24 -6.03 23.56
C ASN A 131 -8.95 -7.29 23.03
N LEU A 132 -9.50 -7.23 21.82
CA LEU A 132 -10.13 -8.40 21.22
C LEU A 132 -9.03 -9.39 20.84
N LYS A 133 -9.12 -10.58 21.43
CA LYS A 133 -8.32 -11.74 21.10
C LYS A 133 -9.21 -12.75 20.40
N THR A 134 -8.71 -13.33 19.32
CA THR A 134 -9.41 -14.33 18.52
C THR A 134 -8.50 -15.51 18.26
N GLU A 135 -9.08 -16.67 18.00
CA GLU A 135 -8.32 -17.80 17.45
C GLU A 135 -8.26 -17.62 15.93
N GLY A 136 -7.06 -17.33 15.40
CA GLY A 136 -6.86 -17.08 13.96
C GLY A 136 -7.07 -15.62 13.56
N ALA A 137 -7.85 -15.37 12.51
CA ALA A 137 -8.06 -14.02 11.97
C ALA A 137 -8.65 -13.06 13.01
N SER A 138 -8.16 -11.82 13.02
CA SER A 138 -8.65 -10.73 13.86
C SER A 138 -8.81 -9.45 13.04
N ASN A 139 -9.83 -8.67 13.35
CA ASN A 139 -9.96 -7.34 12.78
C ASN A 139 -8.79 -6.47 13.27
N ILE A 140 -8.47 -5.37 12.58
CA ILE A 140 -7.53 -4.38 13.09
C ILE A 140 -8.27 -3.30 13.89
N TYR A 141 -7.74 -2.92 15.05
CA TYR A 141 -8.25 -1.77 15.78
C TYR A 141 -7.86 -0.46 15.09
N LEU A 142 -8.85 0.40 14.82
CA LEU A 142 -8.66 1.73 14.25
C LEU A 142 -9.08 2.82 15.23
N GLY A 143 -8.10 3.33 15.98
CA GLY A 143 -8.24 4.51 16.83
C GLY A 143 -7.84 5.80 16.12
N LYS A 144 -7.58 6.83 16.94
CA LYS A 144 -7.18 8.16 16.45
C LYS A 144 -5.83 8.13 15.71
N GLN A 145 -4.88 7.33 16.21
CA GLN A 145 -3.52 7.27 15.66
C GLN A 145 -3.53 6.59 14.28
N GLU A 146 -4.16 5.44 14.17
CA GLU A 146 -4.30 4.67 12.94
C GLU A 146 -5.00 5.53 11.87
N ARG A 147 -6.12 6.16 12.23
CA ARG A 147 -6.85 7.07 11.33
C ARG A 147 -6.00 8.27 10.91
N SER A 148 -5.14 8.81 11.78
CA SER A 148 -4.23 9.89 11.39
C SER A 148 -3.18 9.43 10.38
N PHE A 149 -2.63 8.22 10.51
CA PHE A 149 -1.68 7.68 9.53
C PHE A 149 -2.34 7.45 8.17
N ILE A 150 -3.55 6.87 8.14
CA ILE A 150 -4.30 6.69 6.88
C ILE A 150 -4.71 8.02 6.28
N LYS A 151 -5.01 9.04 7.09
CA LYS A 151 -5.25 10.39 6.58
C LYS A 151 -4.02 10.97 5.88
N VAL A 152 -2.83 10.83 6.45
CA VAL A 152 -1.59 11.30 5.82
C VAL A 152 -1.35 10.59 4.49
N LEU A 153 -1.51 9.25 4.46
CA LEU A 153 -1.44 8.49 3.22
C LEU A 153 -2.48 8.98 2.20
N SER A 154 -3.74 9.15 2.59
CA SER A 154 -4.80 9.65 1.71
C SER A 154 -4.50 11.04 1.13
N ASP A 155 -3.96 11.95 1.94
CA ASP A 155 -3.58 13.29 1.47
C ASP A 155 -2.37 13.24 0.51
N PHE A 156 -1.46 12.26 0.69
CA PHE A 156 -0.37 11.99 -0.25
C PHE A 156 -0.90 11.40 -1.57
N THR A 157 -1.70 10.32 -1.52
CA THR A 157 -2.14 9.59 -2.70
C THR A 157 -3.08 10.38 -3.61
N LYS A 158 -3.85 11.33 -3.07
CA LYS A 158 -4.64 12.29 -3.88
C LYS A 158 -3.81 13.10 -4.88
N GLN A 159 -2.51 13.19 -4.66
CA GLN A 159 -1.57 13.94 -5.51
C GLN A 159 -0.81 13.03 -6.48
N VAL A 160 -1.01 11.71 -6.38
CA VAL A 160 -0.41 10.73 -7.28
C VAL A 160 -1.36 10.53 -8.46
N PRO A 161 -0.93 10.81 -9.70
CA PRO A 161 -1.73 10.58 -10.89
C PRO A 161 -2.15 9.12 -11.06
N GLY A 162 -3.34 8.87 -11.58
CA GLY A 162 -3.86 7.50 -11.79
C GLY A 162 -3.09 6.69 -12.86
N ASP A 163 -2.28 7.36 -13.68
CA ASP A 163 -1.37 6.73 -14.64
C ASP A 163 0.01 6.42 -14.05
N ALA A 164 0.26 6.73 -12.77
CA ALA A 164 1.51 6.38 -12.11
C ALA A 164 1.71 4.87 -12.08
N ARG A 165 2.94 4.43 -12.34
CA ARG A 165 3.35 3.02 -12.35
C ARG A 165 4.61 2.79 -11.54
N ILE A 166 4.79 1.56 -11.05
CA ILE A 166 6.03 1.14 -10.37
C ILE A 166 7.26 1.56 -11.19
N ALA A 167 8.22 2.18 -10.50
CA ALA A 167 9.43 2.73 -11.08
C ALA A 167 10.68 2.27 -10.33
N ASN A 168 11.82 2.30 -11.02
CA ASN A 168 13.10 1.93 -10.43
C ASN A 168 13.63 3.04 -9.53
N ILE A 169 14.07 2.66 -8.33
CA ILE A 169 14.77 3.51 -7.38
C ILE A 169 16.00 2.77 -6.86
N SER A 170 17.10 3.49 -6.66
CA SER A 170 18.30 2.92 -6.04
C SER A 170 18.65 3.72 -4.79
N VAL A 171 19.07 3.05 -3.72
CA VAL A 171 19.49 3.65 -2.46
C VAL A 171 20.98 3.38 -2.27
N ASN A 172 21.76 4.37 -1.79
CA ASN A 172 23.19 4.18 -1.55
C ASN A 172 23.51 3.22 -0.38
N LYS A 173 22.56 3.02 0.55
CA LYS A 173 22.68 2.12 1.70
C LYS A 173 21.50 1.13 1.74
N PRO A 174 21.41 0.18 0.78
CA PRO A 174 20.28 -0.74 0.68
C PRO A 174 20.20 -1.72 1.86
N ALA A 175 21.30 -1.92 2.58
CA ALA A 175 21.34 -2.72 3.82
C ALA A 175 20.69 -2.03 5.03
N SER A 176 20.29 -0.76 4.92
CA SER A 176 19.66 0.00 6.01
C SER A 176 18.30 0.57 5.65
N VAL A 177 18.08 0.82 4.35
CA VAL A 177 16.84 1.42 3.85
C VAL A 177 16.35 0.67 2.62
N ARG A 178 15.07 0.29 2.64
CA ARG A 178 14.34 -0.21 1.47
C ARG A 178 13.50 0.92 0.90
N ALA A 179 13.37 0.93 -0.42
CA ALA A 179 12.70 2.01 -1.13
C ALA A 179 11.84 1.47 -2.28
N PHE A 180 10.68 2.09 -2.44
CA PHE A 180 9.71 1.80 -3.48
C PHE A 180 9.34 3.09 -4.18
N ALA A 181 9.03 3.02 -5.48
CA ALA A 181 8.74 4.22 -6.25
C ALA A 181 7.63 4.02 -7.27
N LEU A 182 6.93 5.13 -7.54
CA LEU A 182 5.97 5.26 -8.64
C LEU A 182 6.41 6.43 -9.53
N SER A 183 6.21 6.32 -10.83
CA SER A 183 6.49 7.37 -11.81
C SER A 183 5.33 7.51 -12.78
N SER A 184 5.00 8.75 -13.13
CA SER A 184 4.02 9.09 -14.18
C SER A 184 4.63 10.12 -15.14
N GLY A 185 3.86 10.55 -16.14
CA GLY A 185 4.30 11.66 -17.00
C GLY A 185 4.61 12.94 -16.21
N ASN A 186 3.88 13.17 -15.11
CA ASN A 186 3.85 14.45 -14.39
C ASN A 186 4.42 14.38 -12.97
N GLY A 187 5.05 13.27 -12.57
CA GLY A 187 5.63 13.17 -11.25
C GLY A 187 6.44 11.91 -10.97
N TYR A 188 7.18 11.96 -9.88
CA TYR A 188 7.91 10.82 -9.32
C TYR A 188 7.67 10.78 -7.82
N PHE A 189 7.34 9.61 -7.30
CA PHE A 189 6.97 9.41 -5.91
C PHE A 189 7.84 8.30 -5.34
N ALA A 190 8.24 8.40 -4.09
CA ALA A 190 8.95 7.32 -3.41
C ALA A 190 8.50 7.17 -1.97
N TYR A 191 8.63 5.95 -1.45
CA TYR A 191 8.50 5.61 -0.05
C TYR A 191 9.76 4.87 0.39
N LEU A 192 10.32 5.27 1.52
CA LEU A 192 11.54 4.71 2.09
C LEU A 192 11.24 4.24 3.51
N HIS A 193 11.73 3.04 3.85
CA HIS A 193 11.64 2.47 5.18
C HIS A 193 13.04 2.15 5.71
N ALA A 194 13.40 2.74 6.87
CA ALA A 194 14.60 2.41 7.62
C ALA A 194 14.33 1.15 8.44
N PHE A 195 14.72 0.00 7.91
CA PHE A 195 14.28 -1.29 8.43
C PHE A 195 15.22 -1.91 9.48
N THR A 196 16.35 -1.26 9.80
CA THR A 196 17.32 -1.82 10.75
C THR A 196 17.19 -1.27 12.17
N ASN A 197 16.55 -0.11 12.34
CA ASN A 197 16.42 0.57 13.63
C ASN A 197 15.38 1.68 13.57
N HIS A 198 14.52 1.78 14.59
CA HIS A 198 13.51 2.83 14.74
C HIS A 198 13.74 3.73 15.98
N GLN A 199 14.89 3.63 16.64
CA GLN A 199 15.21 4.38 17.87
C GLN A 199 16.07 5.62 17.63
N SER A 200 16.75 5.72 16.49
CA SER A 200 17.60 6.87 16.15
C SER A 200 17.48 7.23 14.68
N GLN A 201 17.75 8.50 14.35
CA GLN A 201 17.59 9.01 13.00
C GLN A 201 18.52 8.30 12.02
N THR A 202 17.93 7.79 10.94
CA THR A 202 18.64 7.34 9.74
C THR A 202 19.07 8.54 8.92
N SER A 203 20.35 8.62 8.57
CA SER A 203 20.95 9.76 7.86
C SER A 203 22.05 9.33 6.87
N GLY A 204 22.50 10.28 6.04
CA GLY A 204 23.48 10.02 4.97
C GLY A 204 22.94 9.08 3.89
N ILE A 205 21.62 9.06 3.70
CA ILE A 205 20.94 8.32 2.65
C ILE A 205 20.82 9.21 1.42
N SER A 206 21.12 8.64 0.26
CA SER A 206 20.79 9.23 -1.03
C SER A 206 20.06 8.21 -1.90
N ILE A 207 19.15 8.72 -2.72
CA ILE A 207 18.43 7.93 -3.71
C ILE A 207 18.73 8.39 -5.11
N THR A 208 18.82 7.47 -6.04
CA THR A 208 18.84 7.76 -7.47
C THR A 208 17.46 7.52 -8.04
N ILE A 209 16.89 8.54 -8.69
CA ILE A 209 15.59 8.51 -9.34
C ILE A 209 15.72 8.87 -10.82
N GLU A 210 14.70 8.56 -11.60
CA GLU A 210 14.56 8.99 -13.00
C GLU A 210 13.19 9.66 -13.18
N SER A 211 13.14 10.97 -12.95
CA SER A 211 11.91 11.75 -13.06
C SER A 211 11.70 12.24 -14.48
N LYS A 212 10.51 12.04 -15.06
CA LYS A 212 10.17 12.60 -16.38
C LYS A 212 9.91 14.11 -16.35
N THR A 213 9.68 14.65 -15.16
CA THR A 213 9.31 16.05 -14.96
C THR A 213 10.31 16.74 -14.03
N ALA A 214 10.71 17.97 -14.38
CA ALA A 214 11.41 18.88 -13.48
C ALA A 214 10.42 19.55 -12.53
N GLY A 215 10.84 19.89 -11.32
CA GLY A 215 9.94 20.54 -10.36
C GLY A 215 10.51 20.61 -8.95
N TYR A 216 9.64 20.33 -7.98
CA TYR A 216 9.95 20.40 -6.56
C TYR A 216 9.87 19.01 -5.92
N ALA A 217 10.98 18.56 -5.34
CA ALA A 217 11.00 17.49 -4.38
C ALA A 217 10.44 18.00 -3.04
N THR A 218 9.45 17.31 -2.49
CA THR A 218 8.93 17.50 -1.14
C THR A 218 9.05 16.19 -0.39
N TRP A 219 9.85 16.18 0.66
CA TRP A 219 10.00 15.07 1.58
C TRP A 219 9.00 15.20 2.73
N ILE A 220 8.32 14.12 3.08
CA ILE A 220 7.23 14.10 4.06
C ILE A 220 7.49 12.97 5.07
N GLU A 221 7.20 13.23 6.34
CA GLU A 221 7.17 12.25 7.41
C GLU A 221 5.80 11.53 7.42
N PRO A 222 5.72 10.23 7.09
CA PRO A 222 4.46 9.49 6.97
C PRO A 222 3.63 9.45 8.27
N ALA A 223 4.30 9.54 9.43
CA ALA A 223 3.63 9.54 10.72
C ALA A 223 2.76 10.78 10.97
N THR A 224 3.15 11.94 10.44
CA THR A 224 2.55 13.23 10.81
C THR A 224 2.10 14.05 9.60
N GLY A 225 2.58 13.72 8.40
CA GLY A 225 2.42 14.54 7.20
C GLY A 225 3.34 15.77 7.18
N ARG A 226 4.21 15.94 8.18
CA ARG A 226 5.15 17.06 8.27
C ARG A 226 6.13 17.03 7.11
N VAL A 227 6.38 18.19 6.51
CA VAL A 227 7.43 18.35 5.49
C VAL A 227 8.80 18.29 6.17
N LEU A 228 9.63 17.35 5.76
CA LEU A 228 11.01 17.16 6.23
C LEU A 228 11.98 18.10 5.50
N ALA A 229 11.83 18.22 4.18
CA ALA A 229 12.66 19.07 3.34
C ALA A 229 11.96 19.35 2.01
N THR A 230 12.40 20.41 1.34
CA THR A 230 12.01 20.69 -0.06
C THR A 230 13.24 21.06 -0.87
N GLY A 231 13.20 20.83 -2.18
CA GLY A 231 14.29 21.21 -3.07
C GLY A 231 13.84 21.21 -4.52
N LYS A 232 14.58 21.92 -5.38
CA LYS A 232 14.37 21.83 -6.84
C LYS A 232 15.02 20.56 -7.38
N VAL A 233 14.38 19.96 -8.36
CA VAL A 233 14.85 18.77 -9.08
C VAL A 233 14.68 18.97 -10.57
N SER A 234 15.66 18.51 -11.34
CA SER A 234 15.60 18.58 -12.81
C SER A 234 14.74 17.44 -13.35
N ALA A 235 14.55 17.35 -14.66
CA ALA A 235 14.10 16.11 -15.28
C ALA A 235 15.31 15.17 -15.49
N GLY A 236 15.03 13.88 -15.72
CA GLY A 236 16.02 12.84 -15.95
C GLY A 236 16.57 12.19 -14.68
N ARG A 237 17.66 11.46 -14.86
CA ARG A 237 18.35 10.71 -13.80
C ARG A 237 19.08 11.66 -12.86
N GLN A 238 18.85 11.53 -11.56
CA GLN A 238 19.49 12.37 -10.55
C GLN A 238 19.56 11.70 -9.19
N THR A 239 20.56 12.10 -8.41
CA THR A 239 20.76 11.66 -7.03
C THR A 239 20.25 12.73 -6.08
N LEU A 240 19.31 12.36 -5.21
CA LEU A 240 18.74 13.23 -4.20
C LEU A 240 19.22 12.81 -2.82
N THR A 241 19.61 13.78 -2.01
CA THR A 241 19.85 13.57 -0.57
C THR A 241 18.51 13.42 0.13
N VAL A 242 18.37 12.37 0.94
CA VAL A 242 17.20 12.15 1.79
C VAL A 242 17.43 12.88 3.12
N PRO A 243 16.50 13.74 3.59
CA PRO A 243 16.62 14.35 4.90
C PRO A 243 16.60 13.27 6.00
N PRO A 244 17.25 13.49 7.15
CA PRO A 244 17.21 12.51 8.25
C PRO A 244 15.77 12.18 8.68
N PHE A 245 15.49 10.90 8.89
CA PHE A 245 14.16 10.40 9.29
C PHE A 245 14.32 9.21 10.25
N LEU A 246 13.30 8.95 11.07
CA LEU A 246 13.38 7.91 12.11
C LEU A 246 12.97 6.52 11.59
N ILE A 247 11.77 6.42 11.03
CA ILE A 247 11.17 5.14 10.59
C ILE A 247 11.05 5.13 9.08
N ASP A 248 10.30 6.08 8.54
CA ASP A 248 9.96 6.15 7.13
C ASP A 248 9.93 7.60 6.61
N ALA A 249 10.11 7.73 5.31
CA ALA A 249 10.05 9.00 4.59
C ALA A 249 9.37 8.81 3.24
N ALA A 250 8.57 9.78 2.82
CA ALA A 250 7.95 9.80 1.51
C ALA A 250 8.46 10.99 0.69
N LEU A 251 8.67 10.78 -0.60
CA LEU A 251 9.04 11.80 -1.57
C LEU A 251 7.89 12.03 -2.55
N LYS A 252 7.64 13.29 -2.85
CA LYS A 252 6.90 13.72 -4.03
C LYS A 252 7.76 14.66 -4.88
N VAL A 253 7.89 14.37 -6.16
CA VAL A 253 8.40 15.27 -7.20
C VAL A 253 7.22 15.66 -8.09
N SER A 254 6.88 16.95 -8.09
CA SER A 254 5.82 17.51 -8.93
C SER A 254 6.18 18.91 -9.43
N SER A 255 5.55 19.34 -10.52
CA SER A 255 5.76 20.68 -11.12
C SER A 255 5.40 21.83 -10.18
N SER A 256 4.48 21.62 -9.23
CA SER A 256 4.15 22.59 -8.19
C SER A 256 4.68 22.16 -6.82
N PRO A 257 5.18 23.10 -5.99
CA PRO A 257 5.50 22.81 -4.59
C PRO A 257 4.22 22.42 -3.84
N SER A 258 4.34 21.53 -2.85
CA SER A 258 3.23 21.27 -1.92
C SER A 258 2.87 22.56 -1.18
N ALA A 259 1.58 22.90 -1.11
CA ALA A 259 1.13 24.01 -0.28
C ALA A 259 1.57 23.77 1.18
N LYS A 260 2.20 24.77 1.81
CA LYS A 260 2.44 24.76 3.26
C LYS A 260 1.07 24.76 3.93
N LYS A 261 0.70 23.67 4.58
CA LYS A 261 -0.44 23.63 5.50
C LYS A 261 0.04 23.99 6.90
#